data_AF-A0A9J6CXD0-F1
#
_entry.id   AF-A0A9J6CXD0-F1
#
_cell.length_a   1.000
_cell.length_b   1.000
_cell.length_c   1.000
_cell.angle_alpha   90.00
_cell.angle_beta   90.00
_cell.angle_gamma   90.00
#
_symmetry.space_group_name_H-M   'P 1'
#
loop_
_entity.id
_entity.type
_entity.pdbx_description
1 polymer ?
#
loop_
_entity_poly.entity_id
_entity_poly.type
_entity_poly.pdbx_seq_one_letter_code
_entity_poly.pdbx_strand_id
1 'polypeptide(L)'
;MVTVLHRRLWLFPCSPLCSIPESFILASALTTGILTVLHTLWSVVAFQALCLQSTLLIAFPLVAHMFASGATLMYSRGHFGVPLAAIVGLLFLTAAVAFVVTGGQAGRAWSRLGLAQGSSSPEGSEHETA
;
A
#
# COMPACT_ATOMS: atom_id res chain seq x y z
N MET A 1 37.33 -23.18 27.08
CA MET A 1 36.39 -23.75 26.08
C MET A 1 35.45 -22.72 25.41
N VAL A 2 35.33 -21.48 25.91
CA VAL A 2 34.44 -20.45 25.31
C VAL A 2 35.05 -19.75 24.08
N THR A 3 36.37 -19.79 23.89
CA THR A 3 37.09 -19.11 22.81
C THR A 3 37.01 -19.80 21.45
N VAL A 4 36.57 -21.06 21.37
CA VAL A 4 36.47 -21.80 20.10
C VAL A 4 35.13 -21.55 19.39
N LEU A 5 34.10 -21.10 20.12
CA LEU A 5 32.77 -20.87 19.55
C LEU A 5 32.67 -19.54 18.76
N HIS A 6 33.46 -18.53 19.12
CA HIS A 6 33.42 -17.22 18.46
C HIS A 6 34.08 -17.21 17.06
N ARG A 7 34.96 -18.18 16.76
CA ARG A 7 35.61 -18.29 15.44
C ARG A 7 34.76 -19.00 14.38
N ARG A 8 33.65 -19.65 14.75
CA ARG A 8 32.76 -20.32 13.81
C ARG A 8 31.59 -19.47 13.32
N LEU A 9 31.34 -18.29 13.91
CA LEU A 9 30.31 -17.36 13.42
C LEU A 9 30.75 -16.48 12.23
N TRP A 10 32.06 -16.39 11.95
CA TRP A 10 32.61 -15.55 10.87
C TRP A 10 32.95 -16.32 9.58
N LEU A 11 32.69 -17.62 9.54
CA LEU A 11 32.89 -18.48 8.37
C LEU A 11 31.53 -18.99 7.84
N PHE A 12 30.54 -18.10 7.70
CA PHE A 12 29.50 -18.35 6.72
C PHE A 12 30.08 -17.98 5.36
N PRO A 13 30.52 -18.95 4.53
CA PRO A 13 30.95 -18.66 3.18
C PRO A 13 29.78 -17.97 2.48
N CYS A 14 30.05 -16.84 1.82
CA CYS A 14 29.15 -16.06 0.95
C CYS A 14 27.73 -16.64 0.89
N SER A 15 26.85 -16.07 1.72
CA SER A 15 25.45 -16.45 1.83
C SER A 15 24.82 -16.67 0.45
N PRO A 16 23.88 -17.63 0.31
CA PRO A 16 23.13 -17.87 -0.94
C PRO A 16 22.38 -16.63 -1.46
N LEU A 17 22.35 -15.53 -0.68
CA LEU A 17 21.95 -14.19 -1.09
C LEU A 17 22.69 -13.65 -2.33
N CYS A 18 23.95 -14.05 -2.58
CA CYS A 18 24.74 -13.49 -3.69
C CYS A 18 24.25 -13.93 -5.09
N SER A 19 23.36 -14.93 -5.16
CA SER A 19 22.78 -15.43 -6.41
C SER A 19 21.30 -15.02 -6.60
N ILE A 20 20.73 -14.24 -5.69
CA ILE A 20 19.33 -13.81 -5.83
C ILE A 20 19.28 -12.65 -6.84
N PRO A 21 18.44 -12.74 -7.88
CA PRO A 21 18.30 -11.65 -8.83
C PRO A 21 17.76 -10.40 -8.14
N GLU A 22 18.33 -9.22 -8.44
CA GLU A 22 17.92 -7.94 -7.84
C GLU A 22 16.42 -7.67 -8.00
N SER A 23 15.83 -8.13 -9.12
CA SER A 23 14.38 -8.04 -9.39
C SER A 23 13.53 -8.77 -8.34
N PHE A 24 14.02 -9.89 -7.78
CA PHE A 24 13.31 -10.63 -6.74
C PHE A 24 13.28 -9.86 -5.43
N ILE A 25 14.39 -9.20 -5.06
CA ILE A 25 14.47 -8.37 -3.85
C ILE A 25 13.51 -7.19 -3.96
N LEU A 26 13.55 -6.48 -5.09
CA LEU A 26 12.68 -5.34 -5.35
C LEU A 26 11.20 -5.76 -5.35
N ALA A 27 10.84 -6.85 -6.03
CA ALA A 27 9.47 -7.35 -6.08
C ALA A 27 8.98 -7.80 -4.69
N SER A 28 9.83 -8.44 -3.89
CA SER A 28 9.48 -8.86 -2.52
C SER A 28 9.25 -7.66 -1.61
N ALA A 29 10.11 -6.65 -1.69
CA ALA A 29 9.97 -5.40 -0.94
C ALA A 29 8.67 -4.67 -1.34
N LEU A 30 8.41 -4.51 -2.63
CA LEU A 30 7.19 -3.90 -3.16
C LEU A 30 5.93 -4.66 -2.72
N THR A 31 5.93 -5.99 -2.85
CA THR A 31 4.80 -6.83 -2.45
C THR A 31 4.51 -6.68 -0.96
N THR A 32 5.55 -6.67 -0.11
CA THR A 32 5.41 -6.48 1.34
C THR A 32 4.85 -5.10 1.68
N GLY A 33 5.33 -4.06 1.01
CA GLY A 33 4.83 -2.70 1.16
C GLY A 33 3.35 -2.59 0.78
N ILE A 34 2.96 -3.16 -0.36
CA ILE A 34 1.56 -3.16 -0.81
C ILE A 34 0.67 -3.91 0.18
N LEU A 35 1.06 -5.10 0.62
CA LEU A 35 0.27 -5.88 1.60
C LEU A 35 0.11 -5.14 2.93
N THR A 36 1.12 -4.40 3.38
CA THR A 36 1.04 -3.58 4.59
C THR A 36 -0.03 -2.48 4.43
N VAL A 37 -0.03 -1.76 3.31
CA VAL A 37 -1.05 -0.74 3.01
C VAL A 37 -2.43 -1.39 2.84
N LEU A 38 -2.51 -2.57 2.25
CA LEU A 38 -3.76 -3.30 2.08
C LEU A 38 -4.38 -3.66 3.44
N HIS A 39 -3.56 -4.13 4.39
CA HIS A 39 -3.99 -4.42 5.76
C HIS A 39 -4.51 -3.20 6.51
N THR A 40 -3.90 -2.03 6.32
CA THR A 40 -4.39 -0.81 6.97
C THR A 40 -5.75 -0.41 6.38
N LEU A 41 -5.92 -0.49 5.06
CA LEU A 41 -7.22 -0.23 4.40
C LEU A 41 -8.30 -1.24 4.81
N TRP A 42 -7.96 -2.53 4.90
CA TRP A 42 -8.88 -3.56 5.37
C TRP A 42 -9.36 -3.30 6.80
N SER A 43 -8.47 -2.84 7.68
CA SER A 43 -8.85 -2.44 9.04
C SER A 43 -9.86 -1.29 9.02
N VAL A 44 -9.65 -0.27 8.19
CA VAL A 44 -10.58 0.87 8.04
C VAL A 44 -11.95 0.40 7.55
N VAL A 45 -11.99 -0.45 6.52
CA VAL A 45 -13.24 -1.00 5.98
C VAL A 45 -13.95 -1.87 7.02
N ALA A 46 -13.21 -2.73 7.72
CA ALA A 46 -13.76 -3.61 8.74
C ALA A 46 -14.33 -2.83 9.93
N PHE A 47 -13.63 -1.80 10.44
CA PHE A 47 -14.14 -0.96 11.51
C PHE A 47 -15.43 -0.23 11.10
N GLN A 48 -15.47 0.35 9.89
CA GLN A 48 -16.69 0.98 9.41
C GLN A 48 -17.83 -0.03 9.23
N ALA A 49 -17.53 -1.24 8.77
CA ALA A 49 -18.49 -2.33 8.63
C ALA A 49 -19.10 -2.73 9.98
N LEU A 50 -18.27 -2.81 11.04
CA LEU A 50 -18.71 -3.08 12.40
C LEU A 50 -19.62 -1.97 12.94
N CYS A 51 -19.26 -0.70 12.71
CA CYS A 51 -20.09 0.44 13.10
C CYS A 51 -21.47 0.42 12.43
N LEU A 52 -21.55 0.01 11.17
CA LEU A 52 -22.79 -0.08 10.40
C LEU A 52 -23.52 -1.42 10.55
N GLN A 53 -22.97 -2.37 11.33
CA GLN A 53 -23.44 -3.76 11.44
C GLN A 53 -23.67 -4.47 10.08
N SER A 54 -22.92 -4.10 9.04
CA SER A 54 -23.04 -4.71 7.71
C SER A 54 -22.13 -5.93 7.58
N THR A 55 -22.72 -7.12 7.65
CA THR A 55 -21.99 -8.40 7.53
C THR A 55 -21.30 -8.57 6.18
N LEU A 56 -21.87 -8.03 5.10
CA LEU A 56 -21.27 -8.08 3.76
C LEU A 56 -19.94 -7.31 3.70
N LEU A 57 -19.85 -6.16 4.35
CA LEU A 57 -18.60 -5.38 4.39
C LEU A 57 -17.55 -6.04 5.31
N ILE A 58 -17.96 -6.84 6.30
CA ILE A 58 -17.03 -7.61 7.14
C ILE A 58 -16.44 -8.80 6.36
N ALA A 59 -17.24 -9.44 5.50
CA ALA A 59 -16.78 -10.56 4.68
C ALA A 59 -15.77 -10.12 3.60
N PHE A 60 -15.87 -8.89 3.10
CA PHE A 60 -15.02 -8.38 2.02
C PHE A 60 -13.51 -8.44 2.33
N PRO A 61 -13.00 -7.87 3.45
CA PRO A 61 -11.58 -7.96 3.82
C PRO A 61 -11.09 -9.40 3.95
N LEU A 62 -11.93 -10.31 4.45
CA LEU A 62 -11.58 -11.72 4.60
C LEU A 62 -11.36 -12.39 3.24
N VAL A 63 -12.29 -12.17 2.30
CA VAL A 63 -12.19 -12.71 0.93
C VAL A 63 -10.99 -12.09 0.20
N ALA A 64 -10.81 -10.76 0.32
CA ALA A 64 -9.68 -10.05 -0.27
C ALA A 64 -8.34 -10.56 0.27
N HIS A 65 -8.26 -10.87 1.56
CA HIS A 65 -7.08 -11.46 2.18
C HIS A 65 -6.77 -12.85 1.63
N MET A 66 -7.78 -13.73 1.52
CA MET A 66 -7.59 -15.06 0.93
C MET A 66 -7.14 -14.97 -0.53
N PHE A 67 -7.69 -14.01 -1.29
CA PHE A 67 -7.24 -13.74 -2.65
C PHE A 67 -5.79 -13.26 -2.70
N ALA A 68 -5.39 -12.32 -1.84
CA ALA A 68 -4.01 -11.82 -1.77
C ALA A 68 -3.02 -12.94 -1.43
N SER A 69 -3.36 -13.80 -0.46
CA SER A 69 -2.55 -14.99 -0.12
C SER A 69 -2.49 -16.01 -1.26
N GLY A 70 -3.58 -16.19 -2.02
CA GLY A 70 -3.59 -17.02 -3.22
C GLY A 70 -2.71 -16.45 -4.33
N ALA A 71 -2.74 -15.13 -4.53
CA ALA A 71 -1.91 -14.45 -5.52
C ALA A 71 -0.42 -14.59 -5.18
N THR A 72 -0.02 -14.44 -3.91
CA THR A 72 1.39 -14.63 -3.52
C THR A 72 1.88 -16.07 -3.72
N LEU A 73 1.02 -17.10 -3.59
CA LEU A 73 1.39 -18.48 -3.90
C LEU A 73 1.72 -18.69 -5.40
N MET A 74 1.05 -17.96 -6.31
CA MET A 74 1.36 -18.06 -7.75
C MET A 74 2.76 -17.53 -8.10
N TYR A 75 3.35 -16.69 -7.25
CA TYR A 75 4.71 -16.18 -7.40
C TYR A 75 5.75 -17.31 -7.48
N SER A 76 5.51 -18.45 -6.82
CA SER A 76 6.42 -19.60 -6.84
C SER A 76 6.52 -20.30 -8.21
N ARG A 77 5.62 -20.03 -9.16
CA ARG A 77 5.59 -20.70 -10.48
C ARG A 77 6.40 -19.98 -11.58
N GLY A 78 7.21 -18.99 -11.23
CA GLY A 78 8.06 -18.25 -12.18
C GLY A 78 7.32 -17.18 -12.99
N HIS A 79 6.00 -17.03 -12.81
CA HIS A 79 5.23 -15.92 -13.37
C HIS A 79 5.23 -14.74 -12.40
N PHE A 80 6.30 -13.94 -12.40
CA PHE A 80 6.47 -12.81 -11.47
C PHE A 80 5.49 -11.65 -11.70
N GLY A 81 5.10 -11.39 -12.95
CA GLY A 81 4.27 -10.23 -13.30
C GLY A 81 2.78 -10.36 -12.95
N VAL A 82 2.20 -11.54 -13.14
CA VAL A 82 0.77 -11.80 -12.91
C VAL A 82 0.33 -11.55 -11.46
N PRO A 83 0.98 -12.13 -10.43
CA PRO A 83 0.56 -11.94 -9.04
C PRO A 83 0.80 -10.51 -8.56
N LEU A 84 1.86 -9.85 -9.03
CA LEU A 84 2.13 -8.45 -8.70
C LEU A 84 1.03 -7.54 -9.26
N ALA A 85 0.65 -7.74 -10.53
CA ALA A 85 -0.45 -7.00 -11.14
C ALA A 85 -1.79 -7.24 -10.41
N ALA A 86 -2.06 -8.48 -9.99
CA ALA A 86 -3.26 -8.82 -9.22
C ALA A 86 -3.30 -8.12 -7.85
N ILE A 87 -2.19 -8.11 -7.11
CA ILE A 87 -2.09 -7.45 -5.79
C ILE A 87 -2.19 -5.92 -5.92
N VAL A 88 -1.58 -5.33 -6.96
CA VAL A 88 -1.72 -3.90 -7.27
C VAL A 88 -3.16 -3.55 -7.63
N GLY A 89 -3.83 -4.37 -8.46
CA GLY A 89 -5.25 -4.18 -8.78
C GLY A 89 -6.13 -4.25 -7.53
N LEU A 90 -5.85 -5.20 -6.62
CA LEU A 90 -6.55 -5.32 -5.34
C LEU A 90 -6.31 -4.10 -4.43
N LEU A 91 -5.12 -3.51 -4.45
CA LEU A 91 -4.81 -2.26 -3.74
C LEU A 91 -5.70 -1.12 -4.21
N PHE A 92 -5.76 -0.86 -5.52
CA PHE A 92 -6.60 0.21 -6.06
C PHE A 92 -8.08 -0.04 -5.78
N LEU A 93 -8.55 -1.27 -5.92
CA LEU A 93 -9.93 -1.65 -5.61
C LEU A 93 -10.25 -1.40 -4.13
N THR A 94 -9.40 -1.87 -3.22
CA THR A 94 -9.59 -1.72 -1.77
C THR A 94 -9.52 -0.25 -1.36
N ALA A 95 -8.62 0.54 -1.96
CA ALA A 95 -8.52 1.98 -1.72
C ALA A 95 -9.80 2.71 -2.18
N ALA A 96 -10.34 2.36 -3.35
CA ALA A 96 -11.60 2.92 -3.84
C ALA A 96 -12.78 2.57 -2.92
N VAL A 97 -12.87 1.30 -2.48
CA VAL A 97 -13.89 0.88 -1.51
C VAL A 97 -13.73 1.65 -0.20
N ALA A 98 -12.52 1.74 0.36
CA ALA A 98 -12.26 2.49 1.59
C ALA A 98 -12.63 3.98 1.46
N PHE A 99 -12.34 4.60 0.30
CA PHE A 99 -12.71 5.99 0.03
C PHE A 99 -14.24 6.18 0.01
N VAL A 100 -14.98 5.29 -0.65
CA VAL A 100 -16.45 5.35 -0.69
C VAL A 100 -17.04 5.11 0.70
N VAL A 101 -16.54 4.11 1.42
CA VAL A 101 -17.00 3.70 2.76
C VAL A 101 -16.77 4.80 3.80
N THR A 102 -15.73 5.62 3.65
CA THR A 102 -15.46 6.78 4.52
C THR A 102 -16.23 8.05 4.11
N GLY A 103 -17.15 7.96 3.13
CA GLY A 103 -17.94 9.10 2.67
C GLY A 103 -17.19 10.06 1.75
N GLY A 104 -16.08 9.60 1.17
CA GLY A 104 -15.31 10.31 0.16
C GLY A 104 -16.19 10.64 -1.04
N GLN A 105 -16.37 11.93 -1.31
CA GLN A 105 -16.96 12.40 -2.57
C GLN A 105 -15.83 12.97 -3.42
N ALA A 106 -15.56 12.38 -4.58
CA ALA A 106 -14.49 12.80 -5.47
C ALA A 106 -14.60 14.30 -5.82
N GLY A 107 -15.82 14.82 -5.99
CA GLY A 107 -16.06 16.25 -6.21
C GLY A 107 -15.59 17.13 -5.05
N ARG A 108 -15.79 16.73 -3.79
CA ARG A 108 -15.34 17.48 -2.60
C ARG A 108 -13.82 17.44 -2.44
N ALA A 109 -13.18 16.34 -2.81
CA ALA A 109 -11.71 16.23 -2.82
C ALA A 109 -11.10 17.16 -3.88
N TRP A 110 -11.70 17.21 -5.08
CA TRP A 110 -11.26 18.08 -6.16
C TRP A 110 -11.41 19.57 -5.80
N SER A 111 -12.53 19.96 -5.19
CA SER A 111 -12.73 21.34 -4.72
C SER A 111 -11.67 21.78 -3.70
N ARG A 112 -11.19 20.87 -2.84
CA ARG A 112 -10.12 21.17 -1.87
C ARG A 112 -8.75 21.31 -2.52
N LEU A 113 -8.48 20.55 -3.58
CA LEU A 113 -7.24 20.67 -4.37
C LEU A 113 -7.25 21.92 -5.27
N GLY A 114 -8.42 22.30 -5.80
CA GLY A 114 -8.58 23.47 -6.69
C GLY A 114 -8.60 24.83 -5.97
N LEU A 115 -9.02 24.90 -4.70
CA LEU A 115 -9.05 26.15 -3.93
C LEU A 115 -7.68 26.64 -3.46
N ALA A 116 -6.62 25.83 -3.59
CA ALA A 116 -5.25 26.27 -3.31
C ALA A 116 -4.62 27.11 -4.44
N GLN A 117 -5.25 27.21 -5.63
CA GLN A 117 -4.71 27.94 -6.77
C GLN A 117 -5.22 29.39 -6.92
N GLY A 118 -6.09 29.87 -6.03
CA GLY A 118 -6.80 31.14 -6.22
C GLY A 118 -6.35 32.36 -5.40
N SER A 119 -5.29 32.27 -4.58
CA SER A 119 -4.85 33.40 -3.73
C SER A 119 -3.67 34.18 -4.31
N SER A 120 -3.68 34.49 -5.60
CA SER A 120 -2.92 35.64 -6.11
C SER A 120 -3.90 36.79 -6.28
N SER A 121 -4.33 37.36 -5.15
CA SER A 121 -5.01 38.66 -5.16
C SER A 121 -3.92 39.71 -5.43
N PRO A 122 -3.93 40.44 -6.55
CA PRO A 122 -3.02 41.56 -6.74
C PRO A 122 -3.37 42.63 -5.70
N GLU A 123 -2.55 42.74 -4.66
CA GLU A 123 -2.54 43.93 -3.81
C GLU A 123 -2.32 45.16 -4.68
N GLY A 124 -3.16 46.16 -4.42
CA GLY A 124 -3.35 47.32 -5.28
C GLY A 124 -2.10 48.17 -5.44
N SER A 125 -1.90 48.63 -6.67
CA SER A 125 -1.12 49.83 -6.95
C SER A 125 -2.08 51.02 -7.08
N GLU A 126 -2.60 51.52 -5.96
CA GLU A 126 -3.16 52.87 -5.91
C GLU A 126 -2.05 53.81 -5.44
N HIS A 127 -1.21 54.23 -6.39
CA HIS A 127 -0.20 55.27 -6.15
C HIS A 127 -0.80 56.63 -6.51
N GLU A 128 -1.33 57.28 -5.46
CA GLU A 128 -1.06 58.67 -5.07
C GLU A 128 -0.89 59.71 -6.19
N THR A 129 -1.94 60.52 -6.41
CA THR A 129 -1.82 61.86 -7.01
C THR A 129 -2.28 62.88 -5.98
N ALA A 130 -1.34 63.71 -5.53
CA ALA A 130 -1.58 64.97 -4.84
C ALA A 130 -1.06 66.12 -5.72
#